data_AF-A0A972LGV7-F1
#
_entry.id   AF-A0A972LGV7-F1
#
_cell.length_a   1.000
_cell.length_b   1.000
_cell.length_c   1.000
_cell.angle_alpha   90.00
_cell.angle_beta   90.00
_cell.angle_gamma   90.00
#
_symmetry.space_group_name_H-M   'P 1'
#
loop_
_entity.id
_entity.type
_entity.pdbx_description
1 polymer ?
#
loop_
_entity_poly.entity_id
_entity_poly.type
_entity_poly.pdbx_seq_one_letter_code
_entity_poly.pdbx_strand_id
1 'polypeptide(L)'
;MKKLLWVLLIGFVFVISLIFNNNISGRETPPTFPGHPVVLEVPQINEIVGFVKYGESLFDIFKKHGLDLNYLDSIVRSSRKVYNLFRMLPGRSYIINTFVYPDGNRELSSFKYAIDDSEFLQVVNLGDTFKARRVEVEYEKRPALITGEIEDNLVNAVGDTREHLKIAYDLAEIFESEIDFVTELRKGDRFTVLVEELWHDNAFKGYGEILCCRVCE
;
A
#
# COMPACT_ATOMS: atom_id res chain seq x y z
N MET A 1 48.05 -43.03 46.94
CA MET A 1 47.71 -41.59 46.89
C MET A 1 46.46 -41.30 46.02
N LYS A 2 46.32 -41.83 44.79
CA LYS A 2 45.16 -41.56 43.91
C LYS A 2 43.78 -41.96 44.46
N LYS A 3 43.66 -43.07 45.19
CA LYS A 3 42.37 -43.53 45.77
C LYS A 3 41.83 -42.62 46.87
N LEU A 4 42.70 -42.00 47.67
CA LEU A 4 42.30 -41.07 48.74
C LEU A 4 41.79 -39.73 48.17
N LEU A 5 42.38 -39.29 47.06
CA LEU A 5 42.02 -38.04 46.38
C LEU A 5 40.65 -38.14 45.69
N TRP A 6 40.27 -39.30 45.16
CA TRP A 6 38.95 -39.53 44.58
C TRP A 6 37.82 -39.54 45.63
N VAL A 7 38.09 -40.08 46.82
CA VAL A 7 37.09 -40.10 47.91
C VAL A 7 36.80 -38.68 48.42
N LEU A 8 37.83 -37.84 48.56
CA LEU A 8 37.65 -36.43 48.94
C LEU A 8 36.92 -35.62 47.86
N LEU A 9 37.18 -35.88 46.59
CA LEU A 9 36.55 -35.17 45.47
C LEU A 9 35.07 -35.55 45.32
N ILE A 10 34.72 -36.83 45.52
CA ILE A 10 33.32 -37.30 45.56
C ILE A 10 32.57 -36.68 46.75
N GLY A 11 33.20 -36.64 47.93
CA GLY A 11 32.61 -36.01 49.11
C GLY A 11 32.35 -34.50 48.90
N PHE A 12 33.26 -33.80 48.24
CA PHE A 12 33.11 -32.37 47.94
C PHE A 12 31.99 -32.09 46.93
N VAL A 13 31.87 -32.92 45.89
CA VAL A 13 30.75 -32.84 44.92
C VAL A 13 29.42 -33.12 45.62
N PHE A 14 29.38 -34.03 46.59
CA PHE A 14 28.17 -34.33 47.36
C PHE A 14 27.75 -33.16 48.26
N VAL A 15 28.71 -32.49 48.90
CA VAL A 15 28.45 -31.29 49.73
C VAL A 15 28.01 -30.10 48.88
N ILE A 16 28.62 -29.87 47.71
CA ILE A 16 28.18 -28.84 46.77
C ILE A 16 26.77 -29.13 46.26
N SER A 17 26.48 -30.39 45.91
CA SER A 17 25.13 -30.81 45.52
C SER A 17 24.12 -30.55 46.63
N LEU A 18 24.47 -30.82 47.89
CA LEU A 18 23.62 -30.54 49.05
C LEU A 18 23.38 -29.04 49.28
N ILE A 19 24.39 -28.19 49.08
CA ILE A 19 24.26 -26.72 49.22
C ILE A 19 23.45 -26.12 48.05
N PHE A 20 23.64 -26.62 46.82
CA PHE A 20 22.88 -26.15 45.66
C PHE A 20 21.42 -26.64 45.67
N ASN A 21 21.16 -27.87 46.12
CA ASN A 21 19.81 -28.43 46.09
C ASN A 21 18.89 -27.87 47.18
N ASN A 22 19.45 -27.44 48.33
CA ASN A 22 18.66 -26.83 49.42
C ASN A 22 18.30 -25.36 49.20
N ASN A 23 18.86 -24.68 48.19
CA ASN A 23 18.63 -23.24 47.98
C ASN A 23 17.51 -22.92 46.97
N ILE A 24 16.77 -23.93 46.51
CA ILE A 24 15.61 -23.76 45.61
C ILE A 24 14.30 -24.09 46.35
N SER A 25 14.34 -24.95 47.38
CA SER A 25 13.17 -25.44 48.12
C SER A 25 12.47 -24.44 49.04
N GLY A 26 12.94 -23.19 49.12
CA GLY A 26 12.31 -22.11 49.92
C GLY A 26 11.69 -20.98 49.10
N ARG A 27 11.71 -21.07 47.76
CA ARG A 27 11.03 -20.08 46.92
C ARG A 27 9.59 -20.51 46.75
N GLU A 28 8.73 -20.00 47.62
CA GLU A 28 7.29 -20.02 47.36
C GLU A 28 7.03 -19.21 46.08
N THR A 29 6.52 -19.87 45.04
CA THR A 29 5.88 -19.15 43.95
C THR A 29 4.64 -18.46 44.55
N PRO A 30 4.51 -17.13 44.44
CA PRO A 30 3.30 -16.45 44.92
C PRO A 30 2.08 -17.14 44.31
N PRO A 31 1.05 -17.49 45.11
CA PRO A 31 -0.13 -18.25 44.65
C PRO A 31 -0.95 -17.50 43.59
N THR A 32 -0.59 -16.25 43.29
CA THR A 32 -1.15 -15.46 42.21
C THR A 32 -0.03 -14.60 41.64
N PHE A 33 0.52 -15.01 40.50
CA PHE A 33 1.27 -14.11 39.63
C PHE A 33 0.24 -13.50 38.68
N PRO A 34 -0.34 -12.31 38.96
CA PRO A 34 -0.96 -11.57 37.88
C PRO A 34 0.19 -11.33 36.90
N GLY A 35 0.11 -11.88 35.68
CA GLY A 35 1.14 -11.66 34.67
C GLY A 35 1.50 -10.17 34.61
N HIS A 36 2.77 -9.82 34.39
CA HIS A 36 3.21 -8.42 34.43
C HIS A 36 2.26 -7.56 33.57
N PRO A 37 1.40 -6.71 34.17
CA PRO A 37 0.46 -5.89 33.43
C PRO A 37 1.17 -4.62 32.97
N VAL A 38 2.40 -4.77 32.47
CA VAL A 38 3.08 -3.62 31.85
C VAL A 38 2.36 -3.43 30.52
N VAL A 39 1.33 -2.58 30.57
CA VAL A 39 0.71 -2.04 29.37
C VAL A 39 1.82 -1.33 28.63
N LEU A 40 2.25 -1.91 27.51
CA LEU A 40 3.18 -1.25 26.62
C LEU A 40 2.45 -0.01 26.11
N GLU A 41 2.99 1.18 26.40
CA GLU A 41 2.53 2.43 25.81
C GLU A 41 2.94 2.42 24.33
N VAL A 42 2.17 1.70 23.51
CA VAL A 42 2.28 1.78 22.06
C VAL A 42 1.56 3.04 21.59
N PRO A 43 2.19 3.88 20.75
CA PRO A 43 1.52 5.03 20.19
C PRO A 43 0.32 4.57 19.37
N GLN A 44 -0.80 5.29 19.51
CA GLN A 44 -2.00 5.01 18.75
C GLN A 44 -1.79 5.46 17.30
N ILE A 45 -2.20 4.64 16.33
CA ILE A 45 -2.16 5.02 14.93
C ILE A 45 -3.47 5.73 14.59
N ASN A 46 -3.35 6.98 14.15
CA ASN A 46 -4.46 7.73 13.59
C ASN A 46 -4.27 7.86 12.08
N GLU A 47 -5.23 7.35 11.32
CA GLU A 47 -5.28 7.39 9.86
C GLU A 47 -6.30 8.45 9.41
N ILE A 48 -5.85 9.35 8.53
CA ILE A 48 -6.67 10.38 7.91
C ILE A 48 -6.75 10.08 6.42
N VAL A 49 -7.94 9.77 5.94
CA VAL A 49 -8.22 9.54 4.52
C VAL A 49 -8.99 10.73 3.97
N GLY A 50 -8.62 11.19 2.76
CA GLY A 50 -9.32 12.29 2.11
C GLY A 50 -9.07 12.35 0.61
N PHE A 51 -9.72 13.33 -0.03
CA PHE A 51 -9.55 13.65 -1.45
C PHE A 51 -9.15 15.11 -1.57
N VAL A 52 -8.22 15.41 -2.47
CA VAL A 52 -7.77 16.78 -2.76
C VAL A 52 -8.93 17.55 -3.39
N LYS A 53 -9.31 18.68 -2.79
CA LYS A 53 -10.34 19.56 -3.34
C LYS A 53 -9.77 20.48 -4.43
N TYR A 54 -10.66 21.08 -5.21
CA TYR A 54 -10.26 22.07 -6.22
C TYR A 54 -9.53 23.25 -5.55
N GLY A 55 -8.30 23.50 -6.00
CA GLY A 55 -7.43 24.55 -5.44
C GLY A 55 -6.82 24.26 -4.06
N GLU A 56 -7.05 23.07 -3.47
CA GLU A 56 -6.50 22.70 -2.17
C GLU A 56 -5.05 22.22 -2.31
N SER A 57 -4.13 22.84 -1.59
CA SER A 57 -2.72 22.44 -1.55
C SER A 57 -2.43 21.47 -0.39
N LEU A 58 -1.25 20.84 -0.41
CA LEU A 58 -0.78 20.04 0.72
C LEU A 58 -0.69 20.86 2.03
N PHE A 59 -0.35 22.14 1.93
CA PHE A 59 -0.35 23.06 3.07
C PHE A 59 -1.76 23.20 3.68
N ASP A 60 -2.78 23.38 2.83
CA ASP A 60 -4.17 23.51 3.27
C ASP A 60 -4.65 22.23 3.95
N ILE A 61 -4.30 21.07 3.39
CA ILE A 61 -4.60 19.75 3.97
C ILE A 61 -3.96 19.61 5.35
N PHE A 62 -2.67 19.96 5.49
CA PHE A 62 -1.97 19.87 6.77
C PHE A 62 -2.59 20.80 7.82
N LYS A 63 -2.85 22.05 7.43
CA LYS A 63 -3.48 23.04 8.32
C LYS A 63 -4.87 22.60 8.77
N LYS A 64 -5.69 22.08 7.85
CA LYS A 64 -7.05 21.58 8.13
C LYS A 64 -7.07 20.49 9.19
N HIS A 65 -6.08 19.61 9.18
CA HIS A 65 -5.97 18.49 10.14
C HIS A 65 -5.10 18.82 11.38
N GLY A 66 -4.61 20.07 11.46
CA GLY A 66 -3.75 20.55 12.54
C GLY A 66 -2.39 19.84 12.62
N LEU A 67 -1.88 19.37 11.49
CA LEU A 67 -0.58 18.70 11.41
C LEU A 67 0.56 19.72 11.48
N ASP A 68 1.68 19.31 12.08
CA ASP A 68 2.85 20.17 12.16
C ASP A 68 3.39 20.48 10.74
N LEU A 69 3.48 21.77 10.45
CA LEU A 69 3.97 22.30 9.18
C LEU A 69 5.48 22.10 9.00
N ASN A 70 6.23 21.81 10.07
CA ASN A 70 7.65 21.45 9.97
C ASN A 70 7.87 20.20 9.12
N TYR A 71 6.91 19.26 9.11
CA TYR A 71 6.98 18.08 8.25
C TYR A 71 6.76 18.40 6.77
N LEU A 72 6.07 19.50 6.44
CA LEU A 72 5.69 19.83 5.07
C LEU A 72 6.92 20.00 4.16
N ASP A 73 7.91 20.77 4.59
CA ASP A 73 9.14 21.00 3.83
C ASP A 73 9.90 19.68 3.61
N SER A 74 9.99 18.82 4.63
CA SER A 74 10.64 17.51 4.54
C SER A 74 9.95 16.56 3.56
N ILE A 75 8.61 16.52 3.55
CA ILE A 75 7.83 15.72 2.59
C ILE A 75 8.01 16.26 1.17
N VAL A 76 7.89 17.57 0.98
CA VAL A 76 8.02 18.20 -0.34
C VAL A 76 9.43 18.01 -0.90
N ARG A 77 10.47 18.12 -0.08
CA ARG A 77 11.86 17.90 -0.50
C ARG A 77 12.15 16.44 -0.83
N SER A 78 11.76 15.52 0.05
CA SER A 78 12.01 14.09 -0.16
C SER A 78 11.27 13.54 -1.39
N SER A 79 10.06 14.02 -1.64
CA SER A 79 9.24 13.61 -2.80
C SER A 79 9.65 14.24 -4.12
N ARG A 80 10.29 15.42 -4.14
CA ARG A 80 10.52 16.22 -5.37
C ARG A 80 11.11 15.45 -6.55
N LYS A 81 12.05 14.53 -6.30
CA LYS A 81 12.68 13.71 -7.36
C LYS A 81 11.78 12.58 -7.88
N VAL A 82 10.83 12.15 -7.06
CA VAL A 82 9.92 11.01 -7.33
C VAL A 82 8.60 11.52 -7.90
N TYR A 83 7.99 12.51 -7.25
CA TYR A 83 6.78 13.17 -7.67
C TYR A 83 6.73 14.60 -7.10
N ASN A 84 6.37 15.57 -7.94
CA ASN A 84 6.27 16.96 -7.50
C ASN A 84 4.88 17.25 -6.89
N LEU A 85 4.82 17.35 -5.56
CA LEU A 85 3.56 17.60 -4.82
C LEU A 85 2.91 18.97 -5.10
N PHE A 86 3.58 19.91 -5.78
CA PHE A 86 2.91 21.10 -6.30
C PHE A 86 1.99 20.82 -7.49
N ARG A 87 2.04 19.61 -8.06
CA ARG A 87 1.19 19.15 -9.17
C ARG A 87 0.04 18.26 -8.71
N MET A 88 -0.28 18.25 -7.42
CA MET A 88 -1.42 17.52 -6.90
C MET A 88 -2.70 17.94 -7.63
N LEU A 89 -3.43 16.95 -8.13
CA LEU A 89 -4.67 17.13 -8.86
C LEU A 89 -5.88 16.97 -7.93
N PRO A 90 -6.94 17.77 -8.13
CA PRO A 90 -8.22 17.57 -7.47
C PRO A 90 -8.80 16.17 -7.72
N GLY A 91 -9.57 15.65 -6.76
CA GLY A 91 -10.21 14.34 -6.83
C GLY A 91 -9.28 13.15 -6.56
N ARG A 92 -7.96 13.37 -6.45
CA ARG A 92 -7.02 12.32 -6.05
C ARG A 92 -7.04 12.10 -4.55
N SER A 93 -7.00 10.84 -4.13
CA SER A 93 -7.01 10.47 -2.73
C SER A 93 -5.65 10.65 -2.06
N TYR A 94 -5.68 10.90 -0.75
CA TYR A 94 -4.50 10.90 0.11
C TYR A 94 -4.78 10.17 1.42
N ILE A 95 -3.73 9.62 2.00
CA ILE A 95 -3.74 9.00 3.32
C ILE A 95 -2.61 9.60 4.14
N ILE A 96 -2.91 10.07 5.34
CA ILE A 96 -1.93 10.55 6.31
C ILE A 96 -2.01 9.68 7.55
N ASN A 97 -0.90 9.03 7.90
CA ASN A 97 -0.79 8.25 9.13
C ASN A 97 0.04 9.02 10.15
N THR A 98 -0.47 9.09 11.36
CA THR A 98 0.20 9.73 12.49
C THR A 98 0.26 8.79 13.69
N PHE A 99 1.36 8.85 14.43
CA PHE A 99 1.47 8.27 15.76
C PHE A 99 1.01 9.30 16.77
N VAL A 100 0.08 8.91 17.65
CA VAL A 100 -0.41 9.73 18.75
C VAL A 100 0.14 9.16 20.04
N TYR A 101 0.95 9.96 20.73
CA TYR A 101 1.58 9.60 22.00
C TYR A 101 0.67 9.94 23.19
N PRO A 102 0.88 9.33 24.37
CA PRO A 102 0.06 9.58 25.56
C PRO A 102 0.06 11.04 26.03
N ASP A 103 1.11 11.80 25.72
CA ASP A 103 1.23 13.24 25.99
C ASP A 103 0.42 14.11 25.01
N GLY A 104 -0.26 13.50 24.03
CA GLY A 104 -1.04 14.15 23.00
C GLY A 104 -0.22 14.59 21.78
N ASN A 105 1.10 14.38 21.78
CA ASN A 105 1.93 14.71 20.63
C ASN A 105 1.60 13.82 19.44
N ARG A 106 1.61 14.43 18.25
CA ARG A 106 1.35 13.75 16.99
C ARG A 106 2.58 13.78 16.11
N GLU A 107 3.13 12.62 15.82
CA GLU A 107 4.23 12.46 14.88
C GLU A 107 3.70 11.96 13.54
N LEU A 108 4.17 12.55 12.45
CA LEU A 108 3.84 12.06 11.12
C LEU A 108 4.58 10.74 10.86
N SER A 109 3.84 9.68 10.59
CA SER A 109 4.39 8.36 10.27
C SER A 109 4.57 8.21 8.75
N SER A 110 3.52 8.47 7.98
CA SER A 110 3.58 8.40 6.52
C SER A 110 2.53 9.26 5.83
N PHE A 111 2.82 9.58 4.58
CA PHE A 111 1.91 10.25 3.66
C PHE A 111 1.84 9.44 2.36
N LYS A 112 0.63 9.12 1.90
CA LYS A 112 0.37 8.53 0.60
C LYS A 112 -0.50 9.45 -0.23
N TYR A 113 -0.25 9.50 -1.53
CA TYR A 113 -1.02 10.29 -2.49
C TYR A 113 -1.20 9.50 -3.79
N ALA A 114 -2.44 9.30 -4.22
CA ALA A 114 -2.73 8.65 -5.50
C ALA A 114 -2.32 9.58 -6.65
N ILE A 115 -1.34 9.17 -7.44
CA ILE A 115 -0.87 9.95 -8.60
C ILE A 115 -1.87 9.75 -9.74
N ASP A 116 -2.17 8.48 -10.01
CA ASP A 116 -3.15 8.01 -10.96
C ASP A 116 -3.73 6.68 -10.48
N ASP A 117 -4.30 5.91 -11.40
CA ASP A 117 -4.99 4.65 -11.10
C ASP A 117 -3.99 3.47 -11.05
N SER A 118 -2.73 3.66 -11.42
CA SER A 118 -1.68 2.62 -11.42
C SER A 118 -0.58 2.86 -10.38
N GLU A 119 -0.39 4.10 -9.94
CA GLU A 119 0.68 4.46 -9.02
C GLU A 119 0.22 5.40 -7.91
N PHE A 120 0.86 5.26 -6.75
CA PHE A 120 0.79 6.26 -5.69
C PHE A 120 2.19 6.66 -5.20
N LEU A 121 2.30 7.91 -4.77
CA LEU A 121 3.44 8.37 -3.99
C LEU A 121 3.30 7.84 -2.56
N GLN A 122 4.36 7.25 -2.02
CA GLN A 122 4.50 6.93 -0.62
C GLN A 122 5.70 7.69 -0.03
N VAL A 123 5.46 8.43 1.04
CA VAL A 123 6.48 9.10 1.85
C VAL A 123 6.41 8.53 3.26
N VAL A 124 7.52 8.01 3.77
CA VAL A 124 7.61 7.39 5.11
C VAL A 124 8.60 8.19 5.95
N ASN A 125 8.24 8.47 7.20
CA ASN A 125 9.14 9.00 8.21
C ASN A 125 10.00 7.86 8.78
N LEU A 126 11.32 7.99 8.68
CA LEU A 126 12.29 7.03 9.21
C LEU A 126 12.93 7.52 10.53
N GLY A 127 12.32 8.51 11.19
CA GLY A 127 12.84 9.20 12.37
C GLY A 127 13.67 10.42 11.98
N ASP A 128 14.85 10.20 11.41
CA ASP A 128 15.77 11.29 11.07
C ASP A 128 15.46 11.95 9.71
N THR A 129 14.83 11.19 8.81
CA THR A 129 14.60 11.62 7.43
C THR A 129 13.29 11.07 6.87
N PHE A 130 12.79 11.74 5.83
CA PHE A 130 11.66 11.26 5.04
C PHE A 130 12.18 10.60 3.75
N LYS A 131 11.66 9.41 3.44
CA LYS A 131 11.95 8.72 2.19
C LYS A 131 10.70 8.62 1.35
N ALA A 132 10.79 9.11 0.12
CA ALA A 132 9.72 9.02 -0.87
C ALA A 132 10.01 7.95 -1.91
N ARG A 133 8.98 7.26 -2.37
CA ARG A 133 9.01 6.36 -3.53
C ARG A 133 7.65 6.36 -4.23
N ARG A 134 7.68 6.09 -5.52
CA ARG A 134 6.49 5.67 -6.28
C ARG A 134 6.29 4.19 -6.02
N VAL A 135 5.03 3.81 -5.85
CA VAL A 135 4.62 2.43 -5.60
C VAL A 135 3.51 2.12 -6.58
N GLU A 136 3.71 1.07 -7.36
CA GLU A 136 2.68 0.53 -8.24
C GLU A 136 1.55 -0.08 -7.39
N VAL A 137 0.32 0.10 -7.84
CA VAL A 137 -0.82 -0.60 -7.27
C VAL A 137 -0.79 -2.03 -7.78
N GLU A 138 -0.68 -2.98 -6.87
CA GLU A 138 -0.79 -4.39 -7.21
C GLU A 138 -2.26 -4.72 -7.49
N TYR A 139 -2.53 -4.99 -8.77
CA TYR A 139 -3.81 -5.48 -9.25
C TYR A 139 -3.76 -6.98 -9.49
N GLU A 140 -4.82 -7.68 -9.08
CA GLU A 140 -5.10 -8.99 -9.61
C GLU A 140 -5.60 -8.83 -11.06
N LYS A 141 -4.85 -9.39 -11.99
CA LYS A 141 -5.15 -9.34 -13.43
C LYS A 141 -5.93 -10.59 -13.83
N ARG A 142 -7.13 -10.42 -14.35
CA ARG A 142 -7.98 -11.52 -14.84
C ARG A 142 -8.24 -11.34 -16.34
N PRO A 143 -7.94 -12.33 -17.21
CA PRO A 143 -8.26 -12.20 -18.62
C PRO A 143 -9.77 -12.21 -18.82
N ALA A 144 -10.28 -11.26 -19.61
CA ALA A 144 -11.68 -11.15 -19.99
C ALA A 144 -11.82 -10.93 -21.50
N LEU A 145 -12.89 -11.48 -22.05
CA LEU A 145 -13.23 -11.35 -23.46
C LEU A 145 -14.36 -10.32 -23.61
N ILE A 146 -14.10 -9.26 -24.37
CA ILE A 146 -15.09 -8.25 -24.75
C ILE A 146 -15.41 -8.43 -26.22
N THR A 147 -16.68 -8.51 -26.56
CA THR A 147 -17.16 -8.62 -27.94
C THR A 147 -18.21 -7.56 -28.19
N GLY A 148 -18.22 -6.97 -29.38
CA GLY A 148 -19.26 -6.03 -29.77
C GLY A 148 -19.45 -5.97 -31.27
N GLU A 149 -20.57 -5.36 -31.65
CA GLU A 149 -20.93 -5.06 -33.04
C GLU A 149 -21.01 -3.54 -33.18
N ILE A 150 -20.37 -2.99 -34.20
CA ILE A 150 -20.39 -1.56 -34.47
C ILE A 150 -21.71 -1.21 -35.16
N GLU A 151 -22.49 -0.34 -34.52
CA GLU A 151 -23.65 0.29 -35.15
C GLU A 151 -23.30 1.66 -35.72
N ASP A 152 -22.67 2.51 -34.90
CA ASP A 152 -22.36 3.90 -35.24
C ASP A 152 -20.87 4.21 -35.14
N ASN A 153 -20.22 3.85 -34.04
CA ASN A 153 -18.78 4.08 -33.81
C ASN A 153 -18.22 3.09 -32.77
N LEU A 154 -16.88 2.97 -32.73
CA LEU A 154 -16.18 2.03 -31.86
C LEU A 154 -16.43 2.28 -30.37
N VAL A 155 -16.47 3.55 -29.94
CA VAL A 155 -16.68 3.92 -28.53
C VAL A 155 -18.01 3.36 -28.02
N ASN A 156 -19.10 3.66 -28.74
CA ASN A 156 -20.44 3.17 -28.40
C ASN A 156 -20.53 1.65 -28.49
N ALA A 157 -19.79 1.02 -29.41
CA ALA A 157 -19.81 -0.42 -29.61
C ALA A 157 -19.11 -1.19 -28.49
N VAL A 158 -18.12 -0.57 -27.82
CA VAL A 158 -17.44 -1.16 -26.66
C VAL A 158 -18.23 -0.91 -25.37
N GLY A 159 -18.77 0.29 -25.19
CA GLY A 159 -19.68 0.63 -24.09
C GLY A 159 -19.48 2.04 -23.55
N ASP A 160 -20.41 2.48 -22.72
CA ASP A 160 -20.52 3.90 -22.33
C ASP A 160 -19.83 4.25 -21.01
N THR A 161 -19.14 3.31 -20.37
CA THR A 161 -18.41 3.61 -19.13
C THR A 161 -17.03 4.17 -19.45
N ARG A 162 -16.44 4.90 -18.49
CA ARG A 162 -15.09 5.45 -18.61
C ARG A 162 -14.05 4.37 -18.91
N GLU A 163 -14.23 3.18 -18.36
CA GLU A 163 -13.34 2.04 -18.54
C GLU A 163 -13.42 1.49 -19.97
N HIS A 164 -14.61 1.45 -20.57
CA HIS A 164 -14.82 1.02 -21.97
C HIS A 164 -14.20 2.00 -22.97
N LEU A 165 -14.20 3.31 -22.67
CA LEU A 165 -13.51 4.30 -23.50
C LEU A 165 -12.04 3.96 -23.68
N LYS A 166 -11.36 3.47 -22.63
CA LYS A 166 -9.95 3.06 -22.72
C LYS A 166 -9.75 1.98 -23.77
N ILE A 167 -10.59 0.95 -23.77
CA ILE A 167 -10.53 -0.13 -24.77
C ILE A 167 -10.70 0.40 -26.19
N ALA A 168 -11.65 1.30 -26.41
CA ALA A 168 -11.87 1.90 -27.73
C ALA A 168 -10.63 2.71 -28.20
N TYR A 169 -10.00 3.46 -27.29
CA TYR A 169 -8.74 4.17 -27.59
C TYR A 169 -7.59 3.21 -27.87
N ASP A 170 -7.39 2.19 -27.03
CA ASP A 170 -6.31 1.22 -27.20
C ASP A 170 -6.47 0.44 -28.53
N LEU A 171 -7.71 0.07 -28.89
CA LEU A 171 -8.00 -0.55 -30.19
C LEU A 171 -7.69 0.41 -31.36
N ALA A 172 -8.06 1.68 -31.22
CA ALA A 172 -7.77 2.71 -32.22
C ALA A 172 -6.26 2.86 -32.46
N GLU A 173 -5.47 2.84 -31.38
CA GLU A 173 -4.00 2.90 -31.44
C GLU A 173 -3.40 1.63 -32.07
N ILE A 174 -3.91 0.44 -31.70
CA ILE A 174 -3.38 -0.84 -32.24
C ILE A 174 -3.59 -0.95 -33.75
N PHE A 175 -4.76 -0.56 -34.26
CA PHE A 175 -5.08 -0.67 -35.69
C PHE A 175 -4.87 0.63 -36.47
N GLU A 176 -4.23 1.65 -35.89
CA GLU A 176 -4.06 2.98 -36.52
C GLU A 176 -3.44 2.89 -37.93
N SER A 177 -2.55 1.93 -38.17
CA SER A 177 -1.91 1.72 -39.47
C SER A 177 -2.72 0.86 -40.47
N GLU A 178 -3.75 0.17 -40.00
CA GLU A 178 -4.49 -0.85 -40.77
C GLU A 178 -5.92 -0.42 -41.08
N ILE A 179 -6.58 0.28 -40.16
CA ILE A 179 -8.01 0.63 -40.24
C ILE A 179 -8.19 2.07 -39.78
N ASP A 180 -8.77 2.91 -40.64
CA ASP A 180 -9.26 4.23 -40.20
C ASP A 180 -10.67 4.07 -39.59
N PHE A 181 -10.75 4.00 -38.26
CA PHE A 181 -12.02 3.84 -37.56
C PHE A 181 -13.01 4.98 -37.78
N VAL A 182 -12.60 6.14 -38.32
CA VAL A 182 -13.54 7.24 -38.63
C VAL A 182 -14.19 7.04 -39.99
N THR A 183 -13.46 6.52 -40.98
CA THR A 183 -13.95 6.44 -42.37
C THR A 183 -14.28 5.03 -42.84
N GLU A 184 -13.66 4.01 -42.26
CA GLU A 184 -13.74 2.63 -42.74
C GLU A 184 -14.67 1.75 -41.91
N LEU A 185 -15.04 2.18 -40.69
CA LEU A 185 -16.04 1.47 -39.87
C LEU A 185 -17.39 1.39 -40.58
N ARG A 186 -17.93 0.17 -40.66
CA ARG A 186 -19.27 -0.09 -41.19
C ARG A 186 -20.18 -0.63 -40.12
N LYS A 187 -21.47 -0.34 -40.30
CA LYS A 187 -22.53 -0.95 -39.49
C LYS A 187 -22.52 -2.47 -39.70
N GLY A 188 -22.38 -3.22 -38.62
CA GLY A 188 -22.35 -4.68 -38.60
C GLY A 188 -20.94 -5.27 -38.45
N ASP A 189 -19.89 -4.45 -38.52
CA ASP A 189 -18.53 -4.87 -38.19
C ASP A 189 -18.48 -5.39 -36.75
N ARG A 190 -17.74 -6.47 -36.52
CA ARG A 190 -17.62 -7.08 -35.18
C ARG A 190 -16.19 -7.03 -34.70
N PHE A 191 -16.03 -6.79 -33.40
CA PHE A 191 -14.73 -6.88 -32.76
C PHE A 191 -14.75 -7.89 -31.62
N THR A 192 -13.57 -8.41 -31.31
CA THR A 192 -13.33 -9.25 -30.13
C THR A 192 -11.99 -8.87 -29.54
N VAL A 193 -11.98 -8.57 -28.25
CA VAL A 193 -10.80 -8.16 -27.47
C VAL A 193 -10.64 -9.11 -26.30
N LEU A 194 -9.47 -9.70 -26.17
CA LEU A 194 -9.00 -10.31 -24.93
C LEU A 194 -8.18 -9.27 -24.18
N VAL A 195 -8.64 -8.88 -23.00
CA VAL A 195 -8.04 -7.81 -22.20
C VAL A 195 -7.86 -8.26 -20.76
N GLU A 196 -6.95 -7.62 -20.03
CA GLU A 196 -6.87 -7.75 -18.58
C GLU A 196 -7.97 -6.93 -17.88
N GLU A 197 -8.74 -7.53 -16.99
CA GLU A 197 -9.46 -6.82 -15.94
C GLU A 197 -8.54 -6.61 -14.74
N LEU A 198 -8.52 -5.38 -14.22
CA LEU A 198 -7.76 -5.02 -13.04
C LEU A 198 -8.67 -5.07 -11.81
N TRP A 199 -8.33 -5.92 -10.85
CA TRP A 199 -9.08 -6.12 -9.62
C TRP A 199 -8.22 -5.74 -8.40
N HIS A 200 -8.81 -5.01 -7.45
CA HIS A 200 -8.18 -4.71 -6.16
C HIS A 200 -9.22 -4.86 -5.06
N ASP A 201 -8.90 -5.62 -4.01
CA ASP A 201 -9.82 -6.02 -2.93
C ASP A 201 -11.14 -6.59 -3.46
N ASN A 202 -11.05 -7.44 -4.49
CA ASN A 202 -12.19 -8.05 -5.19
C ASN A 202 -13.20 -7.05 -5.79
N ALA A 203 -12.78 -5.80 -6.02
CA ALA A 203 -13.54 -4.81 -6.78
C ALA A 203 -12.86 -4.56 -8.14
N PHE A 204 -13.66 -4.53 -9.20
CA PHE A 204 -13.21 -4.13 -10.54
C PHE A 204 -12.75 -2.67 -10.53
N LYS A 205 -11.58 -2.41 -11.11
CA LYS A 205 -10.94 -1.09 -11.17
C LYS A 205 -10.76 -0.56 -12.59
N GLY A 206 -11.02 -1.39 -13.60
CA GLY A 206 -10.90 -1.02 -15.00
C GLY A 206 -10.19 -2.09 -15.82
N TYR A 207 -9.84 -1.72 -17.04
CA TYR A 207 -9.14 -2.60 -17.97
C TYR A 207 -7.64 -2.24 -18.07
N GLY A 208 -6.81 -3.27 -18.11
CA GLY A 208 -5.36 -3.20 -18.28
C GLY A 208 -4.95 -3.26 -19.75
N GLU A 209 -4.00 -4.14 -20.05
CA GLU A 209 -3.48 -4.31 -21.41
C GLU A 209 -4.40 -5.18 -22.28
N ILE A 210 -4.52 -4.82 -23.56
CA ILE A 210 -5.11 -5.69 -24.58
C ILE A 210 -4.10 -6.79 -24.91
N LEU A 211 -4.48 -8.03 -24.62
CA LEU A 211 -3.65 -9.22 -24.86
C LEU A 211 -3.78 -9.72 -26.30
N CYS A 212 -4.97 -9.57 -26.89
CA CYS A 212 -5.26 -9.92 -28.27
C CYS A 212 -6.52 -9.18 -28.74
N CYS A 213 -6.56 -8.79 -30.00
CA CYS A 213 -7.75 -8.20 -30.60
C CYS A 213 -7.94 -8.64 -32.04
N ARG A 214 -9.19 -8.65 -32.50
CA ARG A 214 -9.57 -8.82 -33.90
C ARG A 214 -10.76 -7.94 -34.23
N VAL A 215 -10.76 -7.39 -35.44
CA VAL A 215 -11.91 -6.73 -36.07
C VAL A 215 -12.27 -7.53 -37.32
N CYS A 216 -13.55 -7.70 -37.59
CA CYS A 216 -14.08 -8.45 -38.72
C CYS A 216 -15.17 -7.66 -39.42
N GLU A 217 -14.97 -7.44 -40.71
CA GLU A 217 -15.98 -6.98 -41.68
C GLU A 217 -17.01 -8.08 -42.01
#